data_AF-X1D3A9-F1
#
_entry.id   AF-X1D3A9-F1
#
_cell.length_a   1.000
_cell.length_b   1.000
_cell.length_c   1.000
_cell.angle_alpha   90.00
_cell.angle_beta   90.00
_cell.angle_gamma   90.00
#
_symmetry.space_group_name_H-M   'P 1'
#
loop_
_entity.id
_entity.type
_entity.pdbx_description
1 polymer ?
#
loop_
_entity_poly.entity_id
_entity_poly.type
_entity_poly.pdbx_seq_one_letter_code
_entity_poly.pdbx_strand_id
1 'polypeptide(L)'
;NLEGYKPASDSFFFLGLLKLLDKDIDFSIIREPYLKELKNIELSNGFRNESITETARILLSLVLLDLNDKELNVIPELLNFLNQNITMFKNEDKINEFDWKNDKIAFKVELRMLFWLLLAFSQYT
;
A
#
# COMPACT_ATOMS: atom_id res chain seq x y z
N ASN A 1 17.55 7.63 -12.95
CA ASN A 1 17.89 6.24 -12.61
C ASN A 1 16.63 5.64 -12.02
N LEU A 2 16.04 4.62 -12.66
CA LEU A 2 14.76 3.99 -12.24
C LEU A 2 14.99 2.85 -11.23
N GLU A 3 16.23 2.63 -10.79
CA GLU A 3 16.55 1.67 -9.74
C GLU A 3 15.73 1.97 -8.48
N GLY A 4 14.86 1.03 -8.11
CA GLY A 4 14.00 1.10 -6.93
C GLY A 4 12.57 1.60 -7.17
N TYR A 5 12.20 2.03 -8.38
CA TYR A 5 10.80 2.34 -8.69
C TYR A 5 9.97 1.06 -8.71
N LYS A 6 8.91 1.01 -7.91
CA LYS A 6 7.96 -0.09 -7.85
C LYS A 6 6.62 0.36 -8.45
N PRO A 7 6.33 0.01 -9.72
CA PRO A 7 5.17 0.56 -10.42
C PRO A 7 3.84 0.35 -9.68
N ALA A 8 3.62 -0.80 -9.05
CA ALA A 8 2.38 -1.08 -8.34
C ALA A 8 2.11 -0.16 -7.13
N SER A 9 3.13 0.23 -6.37
CA SER A 9 2.97 1.04 -5.15
C SER A 9 3.29 2.53 -5.37
N ASP A 10 4.17 2.86 -6.31
CA ASP A 10 4.56 4.23 -6.60
C ASP A 10 3.56 4.94 -7.52
N SER A 11 2.77 4.20 -8.31
CA SER A 11 1.68 4.77 -9.13
C SER A 11 0.66 5.54 -8.29
N PHE A 12 0.48 5.20 -7.02
CA PHE A 12 -0.44 5.90 -6.10
C PHE A 12 -0.24 7.42 -6.12
N PHE A 13 1.02 7.89 -6.09
CA PHE A 13 1.29 9.33 -6.03
C PHE A 13 0.87 10.05 -7.31
N PHE A 14 1.09 9.43 -8.47
CA PHE A 14 0.68 10.00 -9.75
C PHE A 14 -0.83 9.99 -9.91
N LEU A 15 -1.49 8.88 -9.55
CA LEU A 15 -2.94 8.77 -9.58
C LEU A 15 -3.59 9.81 -8.64
N GLY A 16 -3.08 9.92 -7.41
CA GLY A 16 -3.58 10.88 -6.42
C GLY A 16 -3.38 12.33 -6.87
N LEU A 17 -2.21 12.66 -7.43
CA LEU A 17 -1.93 14.00 -7.94
C LEU A 17 -2.87 14.35 -9.11
N LEU A 18 -3.03 13.44 -10.06
CA LEU A 18 -3.92 13.66 -11.21
C LEU A 18 -5.38 13.85 -10.75
N LYS A 19 -5.86 13.03 -9.82
CA LYS A 19 -7.21 13.13 -9.27
C LYS A 19 -7.44 14.42 -8.47
N LEU A 20 -6.38 14.96 -7.86
CA LEU A 20 -6.43 16.25 -7.15
C LEU A 20 -6.55 17.42 -8.13
N LEU A 21 -5.82 17.36 -9.25
CA LEU A 21 -5.83 18.39 -10.28
C LEU A 21 -7.11 18.37 -11.11
N ASP A 22 -7.63 17.17 -11.39
CA ASP A 22 -8.86 16.94 -12.14
C ASP A 22 -9.67 15.83 -11.46
N LYS A 23 -10.78 16.22 -10.82
CA LYS A 23 -11.65 15.30 -10.09
C LYS A 23 -12.40 14.34 -11.02
N ASP A 24 -12.59 14.72 -12.28
CA ASP A 24 -13.35 13.98 -13.27
C ASP A 24 -12.44 13.18 -14.22
N ILE A 25 -11.13 13.16 -13.94
CA ILE A 25 -10.17 12.41 -14.75
C ILE A 25 -10.56 10.92 -14.86
N ASP A 26 -10.51 10.42 -16.09
CA ASP A 26 -10.73 9.01 -16.41
C ASP A 26 -9.41 8.23 -16.37
N PHE A 27 -9.36 7.21 -15.52
CA PHE A 27 -8.22 6.31 -15.40
C PHE A 27 -8.39 4.99 -16.15
N SER A 28 -9.43 4.84 -16.97
CA SER A 28 -9.74 3.62 -17.72
C SER A 28 -8.53 3.02 -18.45
N ILE A 29 -7.70 3.86 -19.08
CA ILE A 29 -6.51 3.45 -19.85
C ILE A 29 -5.42 2.83 -18.95
N ILE A 30 -5.37 3.21 -17.66
CA ILE A 30 -4.32 2.77 -16.73
C ILE A 30 -4.71 1.48 -15.98
N ARG A 31 -6.02 1.16 -15.91
CA ARG A 31 -6.55 0.00 -15.19
C ARG A 31 -5.90 -1.32 -15.59
N GLU A 32 -5.94 -1.66 -16.87
CA GLU A 32 -5.39 -2.91 -17.39
C GLU A 32 -3.86 -3.05 -17.21
N PRO A 33 -3.04 -2.03 -17.57
CA PRO A 33 -1.61 -2.04 -17.27
C PRO A 33 -1.31 -2.27 -15.79
N TYR A 34 -2.08 -1.64 -14.89
CA TYR A 34 -1.90 -1.76 -13.45
C TYR A 34 -2.23 -3.18 -12.95
N LEU A 35 -3.34 -3.76 -13.40
CA LEU A 35 -3.71 -5.15 -13.05
C LEU A 35 -2.67 -6.17 -13.54
N LYS A 36 -2.11 -5.97 -14.73
CA LYS A 36 -1.05 -6.83 -15.26
C LYS A 36 0.19 -6.79 -14.37
N GLU A 37 0.56 -5.61 -13.87
CA GLU A 37 1.70 -5.48 -12.96
C GLU A 37 1.43 -6.18 -11.62
N LEU A 38 0.23 -6.03 -11.05
CA LEU A 38 -0.15 -6.74 -9.82
C LEU A 38 -0.08 -8.26 -9.97
N LYS A 39 -0.56 -8.81 -11.10
CA LYS A 39 -0.44 -10.24 -11.42
C LYS A 39 1.02 -10.69 -11.44
N ASN A 40 1.93 -9.89 -12.00
CA ASN A 40 3.34 -10.23 -12.05
C ASN A 40 3.96 -10.29 -10.64
N ILE A 41 3.59 -9.35 -9.77
CA ILE A 41 4.04 -9.33 -8.37
C ILE A 41 3.55 -10.59 -7.65
N GLU A 42 2.25 -10.88 -7.75
CA GLU A 42 1.62 -12.06 -7.15
C GLU A 42 2.32 -13.36 -7.58
N LEU A 43 2.55 -13.55 -8.88
CA LEU A 43 3.20 -14.74 -9.44
C LEU A 43 4.66 -14.89 -9.02
N SER A 44 5.37 -13.79 -8.80
CA SER A 44 6.82 -13.82 -8.55
C SER A 44 7.17 -14.24 -7.13
N ASN A 45 6.45 -13.77 -6.11
CA ASN A 45 6.72 -14.05 -4.69
C ASN A 45 5.50 -13.90 -3.77
N GLY A 46 4.30 -13.66 -4.33
CA GLY A 46 3.14 -13.17 -3.57
C GLY A 46 3.39 -11.80 -2.93
N PHE A 47 2.38 -11.26 -2.24
CA PHE A 47 2.49 -9.97 -1.53
C PHE A 47 3.27 -10.05 -0.21
N ARG A 48 3.95 -11.18 0.07
CA ARG A 48 4.63 -11.45 1.34
C ARG A 48 5.92 -10.64 1.55
N ASN A 49 6.51 -10.15 0.46
CA ASN A 49 7.76 -9.38 0.48
C ASN A 49 7.54 -7.86 0.37
N GLU A 50 6.29 -7.39 0.27
CA GLU A 50 6.01 -5.96 0.23
C GLU A 50 6.04 -5.35 1.63
N SER A 51 6.46 -4.08 1.73
CA SER A 51 6.36 -3.35 2.99
C SER A 51 4.91 -2.93 3.27
N ILE A 52 4.57 -2.70 4.54
CA ILE A 52 3.27 -2.17 4.96
C ILE A 52 2.87 -0.91 4.16
N THR A 53 3.83 -0.02 3.92
CA THR A 53 3.61 1.22 3.16
C THR A 53 3.33 0.96 1.68
N GLU A 54 3.96 -0.05 1.08
CA GLU A 54 3.74 -0.40 -0.32
C GLU A 54 2.39 -1.10 -0.50
N THR A 55 2.09 -2.08 0.35
CA THR A 55 0.81 -2.79 0.38
C THR A 55 -0.37 -1.82 0.57
N ALA A 56 -0.24 -0.87 1.50
CA ALA A 56 -1.26 0.15 1.71
C ALA A 56 -1.46 1.03 0.46
N ARG A 57 -0.37 1.44 -0.21
CA ARG A 57 -0.46 2.24 -1.45
C ARG A 57 -1.04 1.46 -2.63
N ILE A 58 -0.82 0.15 -2.70
CA ILE A 58 -1.47 -0.71 -3.70
C ILE A 58 -2.98 -0.70 -3.49
N LEU A 59 -3.44 -0.95 -2.26
CA LEU A 59 -4.87 -0.89 -1.93
C LEU A 59 -5.48 0.46 -2.28
N LEU A 60 -4.83 1.57 -1.91
CA LEU A 60 -5.31 2.91 -2.25
C LEU A 60 -5.33 3.18 -3.76
N SER A 61 -4.38 2.60 -4.52
CA SER A 61 -4.37 2.71 -5.99
C SER A 61 -5.54 1.96 -6.61
N LEU A 62 -5.89 0.78 -6.08
CA LEU A 62 -7.08 0.03 -6.51
C LEU A 62 -8.36 0.86 -6.31
N VAL A 63 -8.48 1.56 -5.18
CA VAL A 63 -9.59 2.50 -4.91
C VAL A 63 -9.62 3.64 -5.93
N LEU A 64 -8.49 4.31 -6.16
CA LEU A 64 -8.41 5.43 -7.12
C LEU A 64 -8.75 5.01 -8.55
N LEU A 65 -8.38 3.78 -8.92
CA LEU A 65 -8.68 3.21 -10.23
C LEU A 65 -10.09 2.63 -10.33
N ASP A 66 -10.86 2.59 -9.23
CA ASP A 66 -12.17 1.94 -9.16
C ASP A 66 -12.11 0.48 -9.69
N LEU A 67 -11.09 -0.24 -9.18
CA LEU A 67 -10.86 -1.65 -9.44
C LEU A 67 -11.42 -2.47 -8.28
N ASN A 68 -12.54 -3.14 -8.54
CA ASN A 68 -13.16 -4.07 -7.62
C ASN A 68 -12.56 -5.48 -7.77
N ASP A 69 -12.51 -6.21 -6.66
CA ASP A 69 -11.88 -7.53 -6.54
C ASP A 69 -12.67 -8.68 -7.19
N LYS A 70 -13.00 -8.55 -8.47
CA LYS A 70 -13.82 -9.55 -9.18
C LYS A 70 -13.00 -10.62 -9.90
N GLU A 71 -11.72 -10.36 -10.18
CA GLU A 71 -10.91 -11.23 -11.03
C GLU A 71 -9.63 -11.74 -10.38
N LEU A 72 -9.21 -11.15 -9.25
CA LEU A 72 -7.86 -11.33 -8.73
C LEU A 72 -7.79 -11.87 -7.30
N ASN A 73 -8.83 -11.69 -6.49
CA ASN A 73 -8.79 -12.01 -5.04
C ASN A 73 -7.60 -11.36 -4.30
N VAL A 74 -7.05 -10.27 -4.85
CA VAL A 74 -5.83 -9.62 -4.35
C VAL A 74 -6.14 -8.73 -3.14
N ILE A 75 -7.34 -8.13 -3.09
CA ILE A 75 -7.71 -7.22 -2.00
C ILE A 75 -7.71 -7.93 -0.63
N PRO A 76 -8.36 -9.10 -0.44
CA PRO A 76 -8.31 -9.88 0.78
C PRO A 76 -6.89 -10.24 1.20
N GLU A 77 -6.01 -10.59 0.27
CA GLU A 77 -4.62 -10.94 0.57
C GLU A 77 -3.83 -9.74 1.09
N LEU A 78 -3.92 -8.60 0.43
CA LEU A 78 -3.28 -7.35 0.85
C LEU A 78 -3.81 -6.89 2.21
N LEU A 79 -5.12 -6.97 2.45
CA LEU A 79 -5.72 -6.63 3.74
C LEU A 79 -5.28 -7.59 4.85
N ASN A 80 -5.21 -8.89 4.55
CA ASN A 80 -4.71 -9.89 5.51
C ASN A 80 -3.23 -9.63 5.86
N PHE A 81 -2.40 -9.29 4.88
CA PHE A 81 -1.01 -8.88 5.12
C PHE A 81 -0.95 -7.67 6.07
N LEU A 82 -1.71 -6.61 5.82
CA LEU A 82 -1.73 -5.43 6.70
C LEU A 82 -2.22 -5.77 8.12
N ASN A 83 -3.26 -6.60 8.24
CA ASN A 83 -3.79 -7.03 9.53
C ASN A 83 -2.79 -7.86 10.36
N GLN A 84 -2.03 -8.75 9.72
CA GLN A 84 -1.01 -9.54 10.42
C GLN A 84 0.11 -8.63 10.96
N ASN A 85 0.45 -7.59 10.21
CA ASN A 85 1.53 -6.67 10.56
C ASN A 85 1.11 -5.51 11.48
N ILE A 86 -0.19 -5.27 11.70
CA ILE A 86 -0.67 -4.22 12.61
C ILE A 86 -0.20 -4.41 14.06
N THR A 87 0.12 -5.66 14.42
CA THR A 87 0.58 -6.04 15.76
C THR A 87 1.88 -5.35 16.14
N MET A 88 2.70 -4.94 15.16
CA MET A 88 3.93 -4.19 15.42
C MET A 88 3.67 -2.84 16.10
N PHE A 89 2.50 -2.23 15.88
CA PHE A 89 2.11 -0.96 16.51
C PHE A 89 1.43 -1.14 17.88
N LYS A 90 1.02 -2.37 18.22
CA LYS A 90 0.27 -2.67 19.45
C LYS A 90 1.16 -3.18 20.59
N ASN A 91 2.36 -3.63 20.27
CA ASN A 91 3.18 -4.39 21.21
C ASN A 91 4.08 -3.46 22.03
N GLU A 92 3.56 -2.97 23.17
CA GLU A 92 4.30 -2.06 24.06
C GLU A 92 5.48 -2.71 24.79
N ASP A 93 5.51 -4.05 24.84
CA ASP A 93 6.40 -4.86 25.68
C ASP A 93 7.71 -5.31 24.99
N LYS A 94 7.85 -5.08 23.68
CA LYS A 94 9.08 -5.44 22.94
C LYS A 94 9.87 -4.19 22.55
N ILE A 95 10.80 -3.81 23.43
CA ILE A 95 11.83 -2.81 23.11
C ILE A 95 12.83 -3.48 22.16
N ASN A 96 12.75 -3.15 20.88
CA ASN A 96 13.75 -3.52 19.87
C ASN A 96 14.74 -2.35 19.64
N GLU A 97 15.87 -2.57 18.98
CA GLU A 97 16.82 -1.50 18.61
C GLU A 97 16.20 -0.39 17.74
N PHE A 98 15.08 -0.69 17.07
CA PHE A 98 14.26 0.24 16.31
C PHE A 98 12.90 0.38 17.04
N ASP A 99 12.91 1.11 18.15
CA ASP A 99 11.73 1.38 18.99
C ASP A 99 11.44 2.87 18.97
N TRP A 100 10.22 3.22 18.56
CA TRP A 100 9.69 4.58 18.52
C TRP A 100 9.80 5.34 19.84
N LYS A 101 9.87 4.64 20.98
CA LYS A 101 10.08 5.26 22.31
C LYS A 101 11.49 5.81 22.48
N ASN A 102 12.48 5.20 21.81
CA ASN A 102 13.90 5.45 22.04
C ASN A 102 14.62 6.10 20.86
N ASP A 103 14.07 6.00 19.64
CA ASP A 103 14.63 6.60 18.44
C ASP A 103 13.61 7.50 17.71
N LYS A 104 13.95 8.80 17.59
CA LYS A 104 13.14 9.80 16.88
C LYS A 104 12.96 9.48 15.40
N ILE A 105 13.94 8.82 14.77
CA ILE A 105 13.86 8.40 13.36
C ILE A 105 12.91 7.22 13.27
N ALA A 106 13.07 6.20 14.11
CA ALA A 106 12.14 5.07 14.18
C ALA A 106 10.70 5.53 14.40
N PHE A 107 10.46 6.44 15.35
CA PHE A 107 9.14 7.03 15.59
C PHE A 107 8.54 7.65 14.32
N LYS A 108 9.31 8.45 13.58
CA LYS A 108 8.83 9.07 12.33
C LYS A 108 8.53 8.04 11.25
N VAL A 109 9.32 6.98 11.15
CA VAL A 109 9.11 5.90 10.17
C VAL A 109 7.81 5.15 10.52
N GLU A 110 7.66 4.72 11.76
CA GLU A 110 6.47 4.01 12.22
C GLU A 110 5.20 4.85 12.08
N LEU A 111 5.25 6.14 12.44
CA LEU A 111 4.09 7.02 12.31
C LEU A 111 3.65 7.20 10.85
N ARG A 112 4.61 7.23 9.90
CA ARG A 112 4.30 7.24 8.47
C ARG A 112 3.69 5.92 8.01
N MET A 113 4.20 4.79 8.48
CA MET A 113 3.64 3.47 8.16
C MET A 113 2.20 3.35 8.69
N LEU A 114 1.96 3.79 9.92
CA LEU A 114 0.63 3.79 10.55
C LEU A 114 -0.35 4.67 9.77
N PHE A 115 0.09 5.87 9.36
CA PHE A 115 -0.73 6.75 8.52
C PHE A 115 -1.22 6.03 7.25
N TRP A 116 -0.32 5.39 6.51
CA TRP A 116 -0.70 4.68 5.27
C TRP A 116 -1.64 3.51 5.54
N LEU A 117 -1.35 2.73 6.58
CA LEU A 117 -2.17 1.59 6.98
C LEU A 117 -3.60 2.01 7.37
N LEU A 118 -3.74 3.05 8.20
CA LEU A 118 -5.05 3.59 8.58
C LEU A 118 -5.81 4.16 7.38
N LEU A 119 -5.10 4.88 6.51
CA LEU A 119 -5.70 5.43 5.30
C LEU A 119 -6.22 4.31 4.39
N ALA A 120 -5.44 3.25 4.16
CA ALA A 120 -5.89 2.09 3.39
C ALA A 120 -7.12 1.43 4.04
N PHE A 121 -7.09 1.12 5.33
CA PHE A 121 -8.24 0.49 6.00
C PHE A 121 -9.51 1.32 5.96
N SER A 122 -9.40 2.65 6.01
CA SER A 122 -10.57 3.54 5.92
C SER A 122 -11.36 3.43 4.61
N GLN A 123 -10.76 2.85 3.56
CA GLN A 123 -11.42 2.67 2.26
C GLN A 123 -12.17 1.33 2.13
N TYR A 124 -11.92 0.37 3.04
CA TYR A 124 -12.41 -1.00 2.96
C TYR A 124 -13.18 -1.43 4.22
N THR A 125 -13.70 -0.44 4.97
CA THR A 125 -14.51 -0.63 6.18
C THR A 125 -16.01 -0.64 5.91
#